data_AF-A0A8T3M8X2-F1
#
_entry.id   AF-A0A8T3M8X2-F1
#
_cell.length_a   1.000
_cell.length_b   1.000
_cell.length_c   1.000
_cell.angle_alpha   90.00
_cell.angle_beta   90.00
_cell.angle_gamma   90.00
#
_symmetry.space_group_name_H-M   'P 1'
#
loop_
_entity.id
_entity.type
_entity.pdbx_description
1 polymer ?
#
loop_
_entity_poly.entity_id
_entity_poly.type
_entity_poly.pdbx_seq_one_letter_code
_entity_poly.pdbx_strand_id
1 'polypeptide(L)'
;MADAPPLVVVAGATATGKTELGIRLAEAVIAGGRPAVVISADSRQVFRGLDIGTAKVTAADRARVPHHGLDLVDPDQGFSVADFARHARGVLADVGRAEGVVFLVGGTGLFLRAVARGLDTEALPTDPGIRASLEAELIMDGPAVLRERLRRQAPILAASTDLANPRRVVRALEIAAVAGDGPRPAVLGYD
;
A
#
# COMPACT_ATOMS: atom_id res chain seq x y z
N MET A 1 -16.95 13.87 2.40
CA MET A 1 -16.12 14.45 3.46
C MET A 1 -16.76 14.29 4.83
N ALA A 2 -18.10 14.38 4.95
CA ALA A 2 -18.78 13.53 5.93
C ALA A 2 -18.44 12.03 5.68
N ASP A 3 -18.66 11.20 6.70
CA ASP A 3 -18.52 9.73 6.75
C ASP A 3 -17.10 9.11 6.70
N ALA A 4 -16.03 9.91 6.83
CA ALA A 4 -14.71 9.38 7.17
C ALA A 4 -14.54 9.32 8.70
N PRO A 5 -14.30 8.14 9.32
CA PRO A 5 -14.07 8.04 10.76
C PRO A 5 -12.70 8.64 11.15
N PRO A 6 -12.51 9.03 12.43
CA PRO A 6 -11.20 9.40 12.93
C PRO A 6 -10.15 8.29 12.68
N LEU A 7 -9.06 8.67 12.01
CA LEU A 7 -7.96 7.78 11.62
C LEU A 7 -6.73 8.08 12.47
N VAL A 8 -6.31 7.12 13.30
CA VAL A 8 -5.09 7.20 14.11
C VAL A 8 -4.00 6.34 13.46
N VAL A 9 -2.83 6.93 13.18
CA VAL A 9 -1.74 6.24 12.49
C VAL A 9 -0.62 5.87 13.46
N VAL A 10 -0.37 4.57 13.64
CA VAL A 10 0.70 4.02 14.51
C VAL A 10 1.84 3.50 13.62
N ALA A 11 2.72 4.40 13.22
CA ALA A 11 3.85 4.15 12.32
C ALA A 11 5.17 3.87 13.06
N GLY A 12 6.10 3.17 12.41
CA GLY A 12 7.47 2.95 12.92
C GLY A 12 8.12 1.65 12.43
N ALA A 13 9.38 1.44 12.80
CA ALA A 13 10.19 0.30 12.37
C ALA A 13 9.65 -1.06 12.86
N THR A 14 10.17 -2.16 12.32
CA THR A 14 9.86 -3.52 12.80
C THR A 14 10.27 -3.69 14.26
N ALA A 15 9.57 -4.55 15.01
CA ALA A 15 9.80 -4.85 16.44
C ALA A 15 9.60 -3.70 17.45
N THR A 16 9.24 -2.47 17.04
CA THR A 16 9.02 -1.33 17.98
C THR A 16 7.65 -1.33 18.70
N GLY A 17 7.12 -2.50 19.07
CA GLY A 17 5.90 -2.63 19.90
C GLY A 17 4.56 -2.14 19.29
N LYS A 18 4.54 -1.73 18.02
CA LYS A 18 3.38 -1.04 17.39
C LYS A 18 2.05 -1.77 17.48
N THR A 19 2.05 -3.09 17.33
CA THR A 19 0.85 -3.93 17.39
C THR A 19 0.15 -3.77 18.74
N GLU A 20 0.88 -3.97 19.84
CA GLU A 20 0.36 -3.83 21.20
C GLU A 20 -0.14 -2.41 21.48
N LEU A 21 0.60 -1.38 21.02
CA LEU A 21 0.17 0.01 21.16
C LEU A 21 -1.14 0.29 20.41
N GLY A 22 -1.26 -0.17 19.17
CA GLY A 22 -2.48 -0.02 18.37
C GLY A 22 -3.68 -0.73 18.98
N ILE A 23 -3.49 -1.94 19.49
CA ILE A 23 -4.54 -2.72 20.17
C ILE A 23 -4.98 -2.01 21.44
N ARG A 24 -4.05 -1.60 22.32
CA ARG A 24 -4.40 -0.90 23.58
C ARG A 24 -5.11 0.43 23.37
N LEU A 25 -4.80 1.14 22.29
CA LEU A 25 -5.52 2.36 21.92
C LEU A 25 -6.95 2.05 21.45
N ALA A 26 -7.15 0.99 20.67
CA ALA A 26 -8.49 0.52 20.27
C ALA A 26 -9.31 -0.01 21.46
N GLU A 27 -8.70 -0.81 22.35
CA GLU A 27 -9.31 -1.27 23.61
C GLU A 27 -9.79 -0.10 24.48
N ALA A 28 -9.00 0.97 24.59
CA ALA A 28 -9.37 2.18 25.33
C ALA A 28 -10.55 2.95 24.72
N VAL A 29 -10.66 2.99 23.38
CA VAL A 29 -11.81 3.61 22.70
C VAL A 29 -13.08 2.76 22.86
N ILE A 30 -12.95 1.43 22.80
CA ILE A 30 -14.06 0.48 23.05
C ILE A 30 -14.55 0.57 24.49
N ALA A 31 -13.64 0.64 25.47
CA ALA A 31 -13.98 0.89 26.88
C ALA A 31 -14.65 2.26 27.10
N GLY A 32 -14.35 3.25 26.24
CA GLY A 32 -15.04 4.54 26.17
C GLY A 32 -16.40 4.51 25.46
N GLY A 33 -16.91 3.33 25.08
CA GLY A 33 -18.24 3.17 24.48
C GLY A 33 -18.33 3.42 22.98
N ARG A 34 -17.21 3.53 22.25
CA ARG A 34 -17.19 3.72 20.78
C ARG A 34 -16.56 2.53 20.06
N PRO A 35 -17.09 2.09 18.89
CA PRO A 35 -16.45 1.05 18.11
C PRO A 35 -15.03 1.44 17.68
N ALA A 36 -14.09 0.49 17.71
CA ALA A 36 -12.75 0.68 17.15
C ALA A 36 -12.25 -0.58 16.44
N VAL A 37 -11.46 -0.39 15.38
CA VAL A 37 -10.80 -1.48 14.65
C VAL A 37 -9.34 -1.14 14.34
N VAL A 38 -8.52 -2.17 14.14
CA VAL A 38 -7.14 -2.05 13.66
C VAL A 38 -7.07 -2.45 12.19
N ILE A 39 -6.35 -1.68 11.37
CA ILE A 39 -5.92 -2.07 10.03
C ILE A 39 -4.41 -2.27 10.05
N SER A 40 -3.93 -3.49 9.77
CA SER A 40 -2.50 -3.77 9.63
C SER A 40 -1.97 -3.17 8.33
N ALA A 41 -1.05 -2.21 8.44
CA ALA A 41 -0.33 -1.59 7.33
C ALA A 41 1.04 -2.26 7.12
N ASP A 42 1.03 -3.58 6.96
CA ASP A 42 2.21 -4.38 6.63
C ASP A 42 2.01 -5.22 5.36
N SER A 43 2.80 -4.92 4.33
CA SER A 43 2.76 -5.57 3.02
C SER A 43 3.17 -7.05 3.00
N ARG A 44 3.58 -7.64 4.13
CA ARG A 44 3.77 -9.09 4.26
C ARG A 44 2.60 -9.78 4.97
N GLN A 45 1.90 -9.07 5.86
CA GLN A 45 0.83 -9.66 6.67
C GLN A 45 -0.49 -9.86 5.89
N VAL A 46 -0.60 -9.26 4.72
CA VAL A 46 -1.71 -9.45 3.76
C VAL A 46 -1.77 -10.86 3.16
N PHE A 47 -0.69 -11.65 3.24
CA PHE A 47 -0.60 -12.98 2.63
C PHE A 47 -1.00 -14.11 3.58
N ARG A 48 -1.90 -14.99 3.15
CA ARG A 48 -2.38 -16.15 3.93
C ARG A 48 -1.26 -17.14 4.29
N GLY A 49 -1.35 -17.72 5.48
CA GLY A 49 -0.41 -18.76 5.98
C GLY A 49 1.02 -18.27 6.29
N LEU A 50 1.44 -17.11 5.79
CA LEU A 50 2.74 -16.51 6.11
C LEU A 50 2.69 -15.83 7.49
N ASP A 51 2.55 -16.60 8.57
CA ASP A 51 2.30 -16.06 9.91
C ASP A 51 3.60 -15.76 10.67
N ILE A 52 4.45 -16.78 10.80
CA ILE A 52 5.69 -16.72 11.62
C ILE A 52 6.69 -15.75 11.01
N GLY A 53 7.01 -15.91 9.73
CA GLY A 53 8.05 -15.13 9.03
C GLY A 53 7.72 -13.64 8.84
N THR A 54 6.49 -13.21 9.12
CA THR A 54 6.04 -11.82 9.01
C THR A 54 5.68 -11.21 10.37
N ALA A 55 5.89 -11.94 11.47
CA ALA A 55 5.41 -11.62 12.82
C ALA A 55 3.92 -11.17 12.80
N LYS A 56 3.07 -11.96 12.13
CA LYS A 56 1.66 -11.61 11.92
C LYS A 56 0.91 -11.51 13.24
N VAL A 57 -0.04 -10.57 13.32
CA VAL A 57 -0.91 -10.37 14.49
C VAL A 57 -1.56 -11.70 14.90
N THR A 58 -1.36 -12.10 16.16
CA THR A 58 -1.71 -13.45 16.65
C THR A 58 -3.21 -13.64 16.79
N ALA A 59 -3.68 -14.88 16.91
CA ALA A 59 -5.09 -15.16 17.18
C ALA A 59 -5.58 -14.54 18.52
N ALA A 60 -4.70 -14.44 19.54
CA ALA A 60 -5.02 -13.79 20.80
C ALA A 60 -5.18 -12.27 20.64
N ASP A 61 -4.29 -11.63 19.86
CA ASP A 61 -4.38 -10.21 19.53
C ASP A 61 -5.62 -9.85 18.71
N ARG A 62 -5.98 -10.71 17.74
CA ARG A 62 -7.20 -10.58 16.93
C ARG A 62 -8.48 -10.80 17.74
N ALA A 63 -8.41 -11.49 18.88
CA ALA A 63 -9.54 -11.68 19.78
C ALA A 63 -9.78 -10.49 20.72
N ARG A 64 -8.79 -9.60 20.90
CA ARG A 64 -8.91 -8.37 21.72
C ARG A 64 -9.68 -7.27 21.00
N VAL A 65 -9.36 -7.02 19.72
CA VAL A 65 -10.03 -6.02 18.88
C VAL A 65 -10.13 -6.50 17.42
N PRO A 66 -11.14 -6.06 16.64
CA PRO A 66 -11.25 -6.43 15.23
C PRO A 66 -10.03 -5.97 14.42
N HIS A 67 -9.51 -6.86 13.57
CA HIS A 67 -8.34 -6.62 12.73
C HIS A 67 -8.63 -6.84 11.24
N HIS A 68 -8.23 -5.87 10.43
CA HIS A 68 -8.28 -5.88 8.96
C HIS A 68 -6.86 -5.74 8.39
N GLY A 69 -6.68 -5.91 7.07
CA GLY A 69 -5.36 -5.80 6.43
C GLY A 69 -4.49 -7.07 6.57
N LEU A 70 -5.09 -8.17 7.02
CA LEU A 70 -4.48 -9.47 7.23
C LEU A 70 -5.13 -10.50 6.30
N ASP A 71 -4.36 -11.47 5.81
CA ASP A 71 -4.90 -12.69 5.17
C ASP A 71 -5.85 -12.42 3.96
N LEU A 72 -5.55 -11.37 3.20
CA LEU A 72 -6.33 -10.85 2.07
C LEU A 72 -6.11 -11.60 0.76
N VAL A 73 -4.90 -12.12 0.54
CA VAL A 73 -4.47 -12.80 -0.71
C VAL A 73 -3.62 -14.02 -0.42
N ASP A 74 -3.51 -14.92 -1.40
CA ASP A 74 -2.64 -16.09 -1.33
C ASP A 74 -1.20 -15.74 -1.75
N PRO A 75 -0.15 -16.48 -1.30
CA PRO A 75 1.25 -16.08 -1.48
C PRO A 75 1.76 -16.00 -2.94
N ASP A 76 1.03 -16.56 -3.89
CA ASP A 76 1.29 -16.52 -5.34
C ASP A 76 0.60 -15.34 -6.05
N GLN A 77 -0.30 -14.62 -5.37
CA GLN A 77 -1.06 -13.51 -5.92
C GLN A 77 -0.34 -12.17 -5.72
N GLY A 78 -0.40 -11.29 -6.73
CA GLY A 78 0.09 -9.92 -6.59
C GLY A 78 -0.84 -9.06 -5.74
N PHE A 79 -0.30 -8.31 -4.76
CA PHE A 79 -1.06 -7.34 -3.97
C PHE A 79 -0.37 -5.98 -3.95
N SER A 80 -1.06 -4.96 -4.45
CA SER A 80 -0.48 -3.63 -4.65
C SER A 80 -0.93 -2.60 -3.60
N VAL A 81 -0.31 -1.40 -3.65
CA VAL A 81 -0.80 -0.24 -2.90
C VAL A 81 -2.22 0.17 -3.30
N ALA A 82 -2.64 -0.08 -4.54
CA ALA A 82 -4.01 0.18 -4.99
C ALA A 82 -5.01 -0.73 -4.28
N ASP A 83 -4.66 -1.99 -4.11
CA ASP A 83 -5.53 -2.99 -3.47
C ASP A 83 -5.61 -2.77 -1.96
N PHE A 84 -4.48 -2.41 -1.33
CA PHE A 84 -4.48 -1.97 0.08
C PHE A 84 -5.31 -0.70 0.29
N ALA A 85 -5.15 0.31 -0.58
CA ALA A 85 -5.92 1.56 -0.46
C ALA A 85 -7.42 1.32 -0.67
N ARG A 86 -7.81 0.47 -1.63
CA ARG A 86 -9.21 0.07 -1.88
C ARG A 86 -9.80 -0.68 -0.70
N HIS A 87 -9.06 -1.65 -0.14
CA HIS A 87 -9.44 -2.39 1.07
C HIS A 87 -9.63 -1.46 2.27
N ALA A 88 -8.66 -0.59 2.53
CA ALA A 88 -8.72 0.35 3.64
C ALA A 88 -9.83 1.40 3.48
N ARG A 89 -10.12 1.88 2.25
CA ARG A 89 -11.29 2.74 1.96
C ARG A 89 -12.60 2.07 2.33
N GLY A 90 -12.74 0.76 2.06
CA GLY A 90 -13.91 -0.03 2.47
C GLY A 90 -14.07 -0.04 3.99
N VAL A 91 -13.04 -0.48 4.71
CA VAL A 91 -13.05 -0.52 6.19
C VAL A 91 -13.30 0.86 6.81
N LEU A 92 -12.71 1.93 6.26
CA LEU A 92 -12.98 3.31 6.69
C LEU A 92 -14.47 3.67 6.52
N ALA A 93 -15.06 3.40 5.36
CA ALA A 93 -16.47 3.71 5.12
C ALA A 93 -17.42 2.89 6.01
N ASP A 94 -17.10 1.63 6.27
CA ASP A 94 -17.92 0.74 7.11
C ASP A 94 -17.85 1.13 8.60
N VAL A 95 -16.66 1.51 9.09
CA VAL A 95 -16.49 2.02 10.48
C VAL A 95 -17.03 3.44 10.63
N GLY A 96 -16.98 4.26 9.57
CA GLY A 96 -17.58 5.59 9.52
C GLY A 96 -19.09 5.57 9.78
N ARG A 97 -19.81 4.67 9.09
CA ARG A 97 -21.25 4.44 9.29
C ARG A 97 -21.62 3.88 10.68
N ALA A 98 -20.64 3.44 11.47
CA ALA A 98 -20.80 2.99 12.85
C ALA A 98 -20.24 4.00 13.89
N GLU A 99 -19.93 5.24 13.47
CA GLU A 99 -19.35 6.31 14.28
C GLU A 99 -18.04 5.90 15.03
N GLY A 100 -17.34 4.90 14.52
CA GLY A 100 -16.18 4.30 15.16
C GLY A 100 -14.86 5.05 14.93
N VAL A 101 -13.75 4.41 15.30
CA VAL A 101 -12.37 4.89 15.14
C VAL A 101 -11.50 3.84 14.46
N VAL A 102 -10.64 4.25 13.55
CA VAL A 102 -9.74 3.34 12.80
C VAL A 102 -8.29 3.56 13.19
N PHE A 103 -7.61 2.50 13.61
CA PHE A 103 -6.19 2.49 13.95
C PHE A 103 -5.39 1.84 12.82
N LEU A 104 -4.65 2.64 12.05
CA LEU A 104 -3.79 2.16 10.96
C LEU A 104 -2.38 1.90 11.50
N VAL A 105 -2.04 0.64 11.73
CA VAL A 105 -0.87 0.20 12.51
C VAL A 105 0.10 -0.55 11.60
N GLY A 106 1.34 -0.09 11.42
CA GLY A 106 2.27 -0.84 10.57
C GLY A 106 3.58 -0.16 10.20
N GLY A 107 4.39 -0.87 9.42
CA GLY A 107 5.71 -0.42 8.95
C GLY A 107 5.77 -0.08 7.46
N THR A 108 4.76 -0.43 6.65
CA THR A 108 4.80 -0.20 5.20
C THR A 108 4.45 1.24 4.87
N GLY A 109 5.47 2.11 4.84
CA GLY A 109 5.31 3.56 4.62
C GLY A 109 4.53 3.96 3.36
N LEU A 110 4.51 3.13 2.31
CA LEU A 110 3.70 3.36 1.11
C LEU A 110 2.20 3.13 1.37
N PHE A 111 1.84 2.07 2.10
CA PHE A 111 0.46 1.79 2.53
C PHE A 111 -0.04 2.88 3.48
N LEU A 112 0.79 3.26 4.46
CA LEU A 112 0.48 4.34 5.41
C LEU A 112 0.16 5.66 4.69
N ARG A 113 1.00 6.07 3.72
CA ARG A 113 0.76 7.29 2.93
C ARG A 113 -0.50 7.19 2.07
N ALA A 114 -0.70 6.05 1.38
CA ALA A 114 -1.82 5.88 0.46
C ALA A 114 -3.19 5.95 1.12
N VAL A 115 -3.29 5.55 2.39
CA VAL A 115 -4.51 5.69 3.19
C VAL A 115 -4.59 7.05 3.89
N ALA A 116 -3.52 7.49 4.57
CA ALA A 116 -3.58 8.67 5.44
C ALA A 116 -3.55 10.03 4.71
N ARG A 117 -3.21 10.07 3.42
CA ARG A 117 -3.22 11.29 2.58
C ARG A 117 -4.06 11.19 1.32
N GLY A 118 -4.44 9.96 0.95
CA GLY A 118 -4.72 9.61 -0.44
C GLY A 118 -3.42 9.52 -1.26
N LEU A 119 -3.21 8.38 -1.90
CA LEU A 119 -2.37 8.30 -3.10
C LEU A 119 -3.31 8.00 -4.25
N ASP A 120 -3.14 8.69 -5.38
CA ASP A 120 -3.90 8.35 -6.59
C ASP A 120 -3.39 7.02 -7.14
N THR A 121 -4.11 5.97 -6.80
CA THR A 121 -3.80 4.58 -7.16
C THR A 121 -4.38 4.17 -8.51
N GLU A 122 -5.15 5.05 -9.15
CA GLU A 122 -5.97 4.75 -10.33
C GLU A 122 -5.48 5.54 -11.56
N ALA A 123 -4.92 6.74 -11.38
CA ALA A 123 -4.33 7.56 -12.45
C ALA A 123 -2.99 7.05 -13.05
N LEU A 124 -2.51 5.87 -12.66
CA LEU A 124 -1.39 5.20 -13.33
C LEU A 124 -1.80 3.76 -13.74
N PRO A 125 -2.27 3.54 -14.99
CA PRO A 125 -2.75 2.23 -15.43
C PRO A 125 -1.65 1.17 -15.43
N THR A 126 -2.03 -0.10 -15.58
CA THR A 126 -1.09 -1.23 -15.59
C THR A 126 -1.54 -2.27 -16.61
N ASP A 127 -0.57 -2.86 -17.31
CA ASP A 127 -0.80 -3.92 -18.29
C ASP A 127 0.18 -5.08 -17.98
N PRO A 128 -0.32 -6.25 -17.55
CA PRO A 128 0.53 -7.39 -17.22
C PRO A 128 1.33 -7.95 -18.40
N GLY A 129 0.82 -7.85 -19.63
CA GLY A 129 1.49 -8.35 -20.84
C GLY A 129 2.65 -7.44 -21.25
N ILE A 130 2.42 -6.12 -21.25
CA ILE A 130 3.47 -5.11 -21.46
C ILE A 130 4.55 -5.23 -20.37
N ARG A 131 4.15 -5.38 -19.10
CA ARG A 131 5.12 -5.60 -18.01
C ARG A 131 5.93 -6.87 -18.22
N ALA A 132 5.30 -8.00 -18.49
CA ALA A 132 6.01 -9.27 -18.73
C ALA A 132 6.99 -9.17 -19.91
N SER A 133 6.62 -8.48 -21.00
CA SER A 133 7.51 -8.21 -22.13
C SER A 133 8.71 -7.35 -21.73
N LEU A 134 8.51 -6.29 -20.94
CA LEU A 134 9.58 -5.41 -20.47
C LEU A 134 10.48 -6.08 -19.41
N GLU A 135 9.95 -7.03 -18.63
CA GLU A 135 10.72 -7.84 -17.68
C GLU A 135 11.55 -8.92 -18.39
N ALA A 136 11.06 -9.48 -19.51
CA ALA A 136 11.85 -10.33 -20.39
C ALA A 136 12.98 -9.55 -21.09
N GLU A 137 12.67 -8.37 -21.63
CA GLU A 137 13.66 -7.43 -22.22
C GLU A 137 14.74 -7.02 -21.19
N LEU A 138 14.35 -6.82 -19.92
CA LEU A 138 15.28 -6.53 -18.82
C LEU A 138 16.26 -7.69 -18.54
N ILE A 139 15.81 -8.94 -18.73
CA ILE A 139 16.65 -10.13 -18.51
C ILE A 139 17.59 -10.36 -19.70
N MET A 140 17.12 -10.14 -20.93
CA MET A 140 17.89 -10.38 -22.16
C MET A 140 18.88 -9.26 -22.49
N ASP A 141 18.40 -8.02 -22.56
CA ASP A 141 19.17 -6.86 -23.05
C ASP A 141 19.73 -5.99 -21.90
N GLY A 142 19.27 -6.25 -20.67
CA GLY A 142 19.76 -5.61 -19.47
C GLY A 142 19.24 -4.18 -19.23
N PRO A 143 19.49 -3.62 -18.03
CA PRO A 143 18.93 -2.33 -17.62
C PRO A 143 19.48 -1.12 -18.39
N ALA A 144 20.55 -1.28 -19.15
CA ALA A 144 21.13 -0.20 -19.96
C ALA A 144 20.24 0.15 -21.17
N VAL A 145 19.74 -0.86 -21.88
CA VAL A 145 18.89 -0.69 -23.07
C VAL A 145 17.56 -0.07 -22.68
N LEU A 146 16.90 -0.60 -21.65
CA LEU A 146 15.63 -0.05 -21.13
C LEU A 146 15.76 1.38 -20.60
N ARG A 147 16.88 1.75 -19.96
CA ARG A 147 17.16 3.14 -19.55
C ARG A 147 17.17 4.10 -20.74
N GLU A 148 17.88 3.74 -21.80
CA GLU A 148 18.04 4.61 -22.97
C GLU A 148 16.76 4.66 -23.82
N ARG A 149 16.07 3.52 -23.92
CA ARG A 149 14.71 3.45 -24.46
C ARG A 149 13.77 4.41 -23.72
N LEU A 150 13.79 4.43 -22.38
CA LEU A 150 12.96 5.31 -21.56
C LEU A 150 13.28 6.80 -21.82
N ARG A 151 14.57 7.19 -21.83
CA ARG A 151 14.97 8.58 -22.17
C ARG A 151 14.47 9.03 -23.53
N ARG A 152 14.53 8.15 -24.53
CA ARG A 152 14.15 8.44 -25.92
C ARG A 152 12.64 8.43 -26.16
N GLN A 153 11.90 7.54 -25.49
CA GLN A 153 10.45 7.36 -25.72
C GLN A 153 9.58 8.15 -24.75
N ALA A 154 10.08 8.45 -23.54
CA ALA A 154 9.33 9.13 -22.49
C ALA A 154 10.24 9.99 -21.58
N PRO A 155 10.79 11.11 -22.09
CA PRO A 155 11.69 11.98 -21.33
C PRO A 155 11.10 12.60 -20.05
N ILE A 156 9.80 12.90 -19.98
CA ILE A 156 9.16 13.47 -18.77
C ILE A 156 9.10 12.40 -17.66
N LEU A 157 8.70 11.18 -18.01
CA LEU A 157 8.76 10.03 -17.13
C LEU A 157 10.22 9.69 -16.77
N ALA A 158 11.17 9.78 -17.71
CA ALA A 158 12.60 9.54 -17.43
C ALA A 158 13.16 10.54 -16.40
N ALA A 159 12.82 11.83 -16.52
CA ALA A 159 13.27 12.88 -15.58
C ALA A 159 12.75 12.68 -14.15
N SER A 160 11.57 12.07 -13.99
CA SER A 160 10.97 11.74 -12.69
C SER A 160 11.27 10.31 -12.20
N THR A 161 12.12 9.55 -12.92
CA THR A 161 12.41 8.14 -12.63
C THR A 161 13.85 7.94 -12.20
N ASP A 162 14.04 7.31 -11.04
CA ASP A 162 15.33 6.74 -10.64
C ASP A 162 15.74 5.63 -11.63
N LEU A 163 16.64 5.99 -12.54
CA LEU A 163 17.15 5.14 -13.62
C LEU A 163 18.13 4.05 -13.15
N ALA A 164 18.65 4.14 -11.91
CA ALA A 164 19.51 3.09 -11.35
C ALA A 164 18.67 1.85 -10.97
N ASN A 165 17.41 2.05 -10.61
CA ASN A 165 16.48 0.98 -10.23
C ASN A 165 15.72 0.41 -11.45
N PRO A 166 16.02 -0.83 -11.89
CA PRO A 166 15.42 -1.38 -13.11
C PRO A 166 13.90 -1.57 -13.02
N ARG A 167 13.35 -1.87 -11.82
CA ARG A 167 11.90 -2.00 -11.63
C ARG A 167 11.18 -0.64 -11.81
N ARG A 168 11.84 0.47 -11.45
CA ARG A 168 11.31 1.82 -11.70
C ARG A 168 11.36 2.19 -13.18
N VAL A 169 12.39 1.77 -13.90
CA VAL A 169 12.51 1.94 -15.36
C VAL A 169 11.43 1.13 -16.10
N VAL A 170 11.27 -0.16 -15.78
CA VAL A 170 10.19 -1.01 -16.34
C VAL A 170 8.81 -0.40 -16.08
N ARG A 171 8.51 0.02 -14.84
CA ARG A 171 7.22 0.65 -14.53
C ARG A 171 7.02 1.99 -15.26
N ALA A 172 8.08 2.76 -15.52
CA ALA A 172 7.97 3.99 -16.31
C ALA A 172 7.72 3.71 -17.80
N LEU A 173 8.36 2.69 -18.39
CA LEU A 173 8.10 2.24 -19.76
C LEU A 173 6.70 1.64 -19.92
N GLU A 174 6.21 0.91 -18.93
CA GLU A 174 4.83 0.40 -18.89
C GLU A 174 3.81 1.56 -18.90
N ILE A 175 4.02 2.59 -18.06
CA ILE A 175 3.17 3.79 -18.04
C ILE A 175 3.25 4.50 -19.40
N ALA A 176 4.45 4.68 -19.96
CA ALA A 176 4.63 5.32 -21.27
C ALA A 176 3.92 4.57 -22.41
N ALA A 177 3.90 3.24 -22.37
CA ALA A 177 3.24 2.41 -23.38
C ALA A 177 1.70 2.43 -23.30
N VAL A 178 1.12 2.61 -22.10
CA VAL A 178 -0.34 2.58 -21.88
C VAL A 178 -0.96 3.99 -21.86
N ALA A 179 -0.23 4.99 -21.36
CA ALA A 179 -0.74 6.35 -21.11
C ALA A 179 0.10 7.48 -21.74
N GLY A 180 1.22 7.17 -22.40
CA GLY A 180 2.13 8.17 -22.98
C GLY A 180 3.07 8.81 -21.96
N ASP A 181 3.90 9.75 -22.45
CA ASP A 181 4.86 10.47 -21.63
C ASP A 181 4.21 11.66 -20.90
N GLY A 182 3.66 11.40 -19.72
CA GLY A 182 3.04 12.40 -18.85
C GLY A 182 3.76 12.56 -17.51
N PRO A 183 3.54 13.68 -16.78
CA PRO A 183 3.97 13.77 -15.40
C PRO A 183 3.26 12.70 -14.55
N ARG A 184 3.98 12.11 -13.59
CA ARG A 184 3.36 11.23 -12.58
C ARG A 184 2.34 12.04 -11.75
N PRO A 185 1.21 11.45 -11.30
CA PRO A 185 0.27 12.12 -10.42
C PRO A 185 0.96 12.74 -9.19
N ALA A 186 0.50 13.92 -8.79
CA ALA A 186 1.00 14.58 -7.59
C ALA A 186 0.73 13.71 -6.36
N VAL A 187 1.71 13.63 -5.46
CA VAL A 187 1.49 13.04 -4.13
C VAL A 187 0.69 14.07 -3.33
N LEU A 188 -0.54 13.71 -2.94
CA LEU A 188 -1.36 14.56 -2.08
C LEU A 188 -0.62 14.84 -0.75
N GLY A 189 -0.83 16.05 -0.24
CA GLY A 189 0.11 16.76 0.64
C GLY A 189 0.22 16.27 2.07
N TYR A 190 0.46 17.19 2.98
CA TYR A 190 0.49 16.97 4.43
C TYR A 190 -0.39 18.03 5.08
N ASP A 191 -1.62 18.03 4.59
CA ASP A 191 -2.63 19.06 4.72
C ASP A 191 -3.68 18.61 5.75
#